data_AF-A0A972C6P0-F1
#
_entry.id   AF-A0A972C6P0-F1
#
_cell.length_a   1.000
_cell.length_b   1.000
_cell.length_c   1.000
_cell.angle_alpha   90.00
_cell.angle_beta   90.00
_cell.angle_gamma   90.00
#
_symmetry.space_group_name_H-M   'P 1'
#
loop_
_entity.id
_entity.type
_entity.pdbx_description
1 polymer ?
#
loop_
_entity_poly.entity_id
_entity_poly.type
_entity_poly.pdbx_seq_one_letter_code
_entity_poly.pdbx_strand_id
1 'polypeptide(L)'
;MQRRKKIILPKSDNQFKEGLRLMIMNLVIFLAVGIISVGLFWIVHRIRLLGFPLPLPVWLVILGTGIPSCIFWFQFGKIYGTFVKERPFVKGLTLGIIGNVPGFIILYVTVSNYSWLNTLPLDPEIIRITYIIFLMLLVLMPIMVLLGSLDKKPK
;
A
#
# COMPACT_ATOMS: atom_id res chain seq x y z
N MET A 1 -8.62 14.31 -22.33
CA MET A 1 -8.65 13.54 -21.06
C MET A 1 -7.42 13.85 -20.15
N GLN A 2 -7.09 15.14 -19.91
CA GLN A 2 -5.85 15.55 -19.22
C GLN A 2 -6.06 16.23 -17.84
N ARG A 3 -7.29 16.56 -17.44
CA ARG A 3 -7.54 17.33 -16.20
C ARG A 3 -7.53 16.52 -14.89
N ARG A 4 -7.74 15.19 -14.92
CA ARG A 4 -7.80 14.37 -13.69
C ARG A 4 -6.43 13.94 -13.12
N LYS A 5 -5.35 13.97 -13.91
CA LYS A 5 -3.99 13.60 -13.44
C LYS A 5 -3.37 14.59 -12.43
N LYS A 6 -3.92 15.81 -12.27
CA LYS A 6 -3.34 16.87 -11.44
C LYS A 6 -3.71 16.83 -9.95
N ILE A 7 -4.67 16.02 -9.51
CA ILE A 7 -5.13 16.07 -8.10
C ILE A 7 -4.28 15.16 -7.20
N ILE A 8 -3.86 14.01 -7.74
CA ILE A 8 -3.27 12.91 -6.97
C ILE A 8 -1.75 13.06 -6.80
N LEU A 9 -1.10 13.72 -7.75
CA LEU A 9 0.36 13.82 -7.81
C LEU A 9 0.90 14.99 -6.98
N PRO A 10 2.17 14.92 -6.53
CA PRO A 10 2.77 15.99 -5.76
C PRO A 10 2.91 17.29 -6.56
N LYS A 11 2.79 18.44 -5.87
CA LYS A 11 2.78 19.78 -6.48
C LYS A 11 3.86 20.71 -5.94
N SER A 12 4.51 20.35 -4.85
CA SER A 12 5.56 21.17 -4.23
C SER A 12 6.60 20.31 -3.52
N ASP A 13 7.66 20.95 -3.04
CA ASP A 13 8.74 20.36 -2.24
C ASP A 13 8.42 20.31 -0.73
N ASN A 14 7.18 20.65 -0.35
CA ASN A 14 6.73 20.62 1.04
C ASN A 14 6.37 19.19 1.45
N GLN A 15 7.31 18.53 2.12
CA GLN A 15 7.20 17.15 2.60
C GLN A 15 5.96 16.89 3.47
N PHE A 16 5.52 17.85 4.28
CA PHE A 16 4.37 17.66 5.17
C PHE A 16 3.07 17.68 4.39
N LYS A 17 2.91 18.66 3.49
CA LYS A 17 1.69 18.80 2.68
C LYS A 17 1.51 17.62 1.72
N GLU A 18 2.59 17.22 1.05
CA GLU A 18 2.54 16.08 0.12
C GLU A 18 2.51 14.74 0.86
N GLY A 19 3.10 14.65 2.05
CA GLY A 19 2.96 13.50 2.94
C GLY A 19 1.52 13.29 3.38
N LEU A 20 0.81 14.38 3.73
CA LEU A 20 -0.62 14.32 4.05
C LEU A 20 -1.47 13.90 2.84
N ARG A 21 -1.12 14.35 1.63
CA ARG A 21 -1.78 13.89 0.40
C ARG A 21 -1.56 12.39 0.20
N LEU A 22 -0.31 11.93 0.35
CA LEU A 22 0.05 10.53 0.21
C LEU A 22 -0.63 9.66 1.29
N MET A 23 -0.77 10.18 2.51
CA MET A 23 -1.50 9.56 3.61
C MET A 23 -2.97 9.28 3.23
N ILE A 24 -3.69 10.27 2.70
CA ILE A 24 -5.08 10.10 2.28
C ILE A 24 -5.17 9.06 1.16
N MET A 25 -4.26 9.10 0.18
CA MET A 25 -4.23 8.12 -0.91
C MET A 25 -3.95 6.71 -0.40
N ASN A 26 -3.02 6.56 0.55
CA ASN A 26 -2.68 5.26 1.11
C ASN A 26 -3.79 4.66 1.95
N LEU A 27 -4.59 5.47 2.66
CA LEU A 27 -5.79 4.98 3.31
C LEU A 27 -6.72 4.30 2.31
N VAL A 28 -6.97 4.93 1.15
CA VAL A 28 -7.80 4.37 0.09
C VAL A 28 -7.17 3.11 -0.52
N ILE A 29 -5.86 3.13 -0.76
CA ILE A 29 -5.13 1.97 -1.32
C ILE A 29 -5.20 0.78 -0.36
N PHE A 30 -4.91 0.96 0.93
CA PHE A 30 -4.95 -0.12 1.92
C PHE A 30 -6.36 -0.69 2.09
N LEU A 31 -7.39 0.16 2.09
CA LEU A 31 -8.78 -0.29 2.11
C LEU A 31 -9.13 -1.12 0.87
N ALA A 32 -8.77 -0.63 -0.32
CA ALA A 32 -9.03 -1.35 -1.57
C ALA A 32 -8.30 -2.70 -1.61
N VAL A 33 -7.01 -2.73 -1.22
CA VAL A 33 -6.21 -3.96 -1.13
C VAL A 33 -6.85 -4.92 -0.14
N GLY A 34 -7.26 -4.45 1.04
CA GLY A 34 -7.89 -5.28 2.07
C GLY A 34 -9.20 -5.90 1.58
N ILE A 35 -10.09 -5.11 0.99
CA ILE A 35 -11.38 -5.58 0.45
C ILE A 35 -11.15 -6.61 -0.67
N ILE A 36 -10.25 -6.32 -1.62
CA ILE A 36 -9.95 -7.23 -2.74
C ILE A 36 -9.34 -8.54 -2.23
N SER A 37 -8.39 -8.47 -1.30
CA SER A 37 -7.71 -9.65 -0.74
C SER A 37 -8.69 -10.55 0.00
N VAL A 38 -9.46 -9.98 0.94
CA VAL A 38 -10.46 -10.73 1.72
C VAL A 38 -11.54 -11.30 0.81
N GLY A 39 -12.04 -10.52 -0.15
CA GLY A 39 -13.06 -10.99 -1.10
C GLY A 39 -12.59 -12.16 -1.95
N LEU A 40 -11.38 -12.08 -2.53
CA LEU A 40 -10.80 -13.17 -3.33
C LEU A 40 -10.55 -14.43 -2.51
N PHE A 41 -9.95 -14.29 -1.32
CA PHE A 41 -9.69 -15.44 -0.46
C PHE A 41 -10.96 -16.08 0.06
N TRP A 42 -11.97 -15.29 0.39
CA TRP A 42 -13.27 -15.79 0.81
C TRP A 42 -13.95 -16.60 -0.31
N ILE A 43 -13.93 -16.11 -1.55
CA ILE A 43 -14.46 -16.84 -2.71
C ILE A 43 -13.73 -18.18 -2.87
N VAL A 44 -12.40 -18.19 -2.84
CA VAL A 44 -11.62 -19.43 -2.99
C VAL A 44 -11.90 -20.41 -1.87
N HIS A 45 -12.04 -19.93 -0.64
CA HIS A 45 -12.43 -20.76 0.50
C HIS A 45 -13.81 -21.42 0.28
N ARG A 46 -14.80 -20.68 -0.22
CA ARG A 46 -16.13 -21.26 -0.54
C ARG A 46 -16.05 -22.33 -1.62
N ILE A 47 -15.20 -22.15 -2.64
CA ILE A 47 -14.99 -23.15 -3.68
C ILE A 47 -14.28 -24.40 -3.13
N ARG A 48 -13.32 -24.23 -2.20
CA ARG A 48 -12.68 -25.37 -1.50
C ARG A 48 -13.68 -26.23 -0.74
N LEU A 49 -14.66 -25.61 -0.08
CA LEU A 49 -15.71 -26.33 0.64
C LEU A 49 -16.59 -27.19 -0.27
N LEU A 50 -16.64 -26.90 -1.57
CA LEU A 50 -17.35 -27.73 -2.57
C LEU A 50 -16.52 -28.94 -3.03
N GLY A 51 -15.32 -29.16 -2.48
CA GLY A 51 -14.45 -30.31 -2.77
C GLY A 51 -13.35 -30.04 -3.81
N PHE A 52 -13.19 -28.80 -4.29
CA PHE A 52 -12.13 -28.44 -5.22
C PHE A 52 -10.84 -28.03 -4.48
N PRO A 53 -9.72 -28.76 -4.62
CA PRO A 53 -8.46 -28.44 -3.95
C PRO A 53 -7.73 -27.28 -4.64
N LEU A 54 -8.29 -26.07 -4.56
CA LEU A 54 -7.68 -24.86 -5.12
C LEU A 54 -6.63 -24.30 -4.17
N PRO A 55 -5.40 -23.96 -4.61
CA PRO A 55 -4.47 -23.19 -3.79
C PRO A 55 -4.99 -21.76 -3.55
N LEU A 56 -4.54 -21.11 -2.47
CA LEU A 56 -4.92 -19.71 -2.21
C LEU A 56 -4.26 -18.80 -3.27
N PRO A 57 -5.01 -17.87 -3.91
CA PRO A 57 -4.56 -17.08 -5.05
C PRO A 57 -3.67 -15.89 -4.64
N VAL A 58 -2.69 -16.11 -3.77
CA VAL A 58 -1.81 -15.05 -3.23
C VAL A 58 -1.16 -14.24 -4.34
N TRP A 59 -0.67 -14.92 -5.38
CA TRP A 59 -0.07 -14.28 -6.55
C TRP A 59 -1.04 -13.35 -7.28
N LEU A 60 -2.31 -13.73 -7.43
CA LEU A 60 -3.30 -12.87 -8.09
C LEU A 60 -3.55 -11.59 -7.29
N VAL A 61 -3.59 -11.70 -5.96
CA VAL A 61 -3.70 -10.54 -5.08
C VAL A 61 -2.49 -9.63 -5.25
N ILE A 62 -1.27 -10.18 -5.20
CA ILE A 62 -0.03 -9.39 -5.35
C ILE A 62 0.07 -8.74 -6.74
N LEU A 63 -0.24 -9.48 -7.80
CA LEU A 63 -0.23 -8.95 -9.17
C LEU A 63 -1.28 -7.86 -9.36
N GLY A 64 -2.49 -8.07 -8.84
CA GLY A 64 -3.62 -7.16 -9.01
C GLY A 64 -3.60 -5.93 -8.11
N THR A 65 -2.90 -5.99 -6.96
CA THR A 65 -2.94 -4.91 -5.97
C THR A 65 -1.55 -4.45 -5.52
N GLY A 66 -0.63 -5.38 -5.25
CA GLY A 66 0.70 -5.05 -4.76
C GLY A 66 1.56 -4.33 -5.79
N ILE A 67 1.65 -4.88 -7.00
CA ILE A 67 2.43 -4.25 -8.09
C ILE A 67 1.88 -2.85 -8.44
N PRO A 68 0.56 -2.66 -8.66
CA PRO A 68 0.00 -1.33 -8.90
C PRO A 68 0.29 -0.34 -7.76
N SER A 69 0.24 -0.79 -6.50
CA SER A 69 0.57 0.05 -5.35
C SER A 69 2.04 0.48 -5.37
N CYS A 70 2.97 -0.44 -5.64
CA CYS A 70 4.39 -0.14 -5.78
C CYS A 70 4.68 0.85 -6.92
N ILE A 71 4.05 0.66 -8.08
CA ILE A 71 4.17 1.59 -9.21
C ILE A 71 3.66 2.97 -8.84
N PHE A 72 2.52 3.05 -8.15
CA PHE A 72 1.95 4.31 -7.69
C PHE A 72 2.90 5.05 -6.75
N TRP A 73 3.42 4.37 -5.72
CA TRP A 73 4.36 4.97 -4.77
C TRP A 73 5.65 5.44 -5.42
N PHE A 74 6.19 4.65 -6.34
CA PHE A 74 7.37 5.04 -7.10
C PHE A 74 7.12 6.28 -7.96
N GLN A 75 6.01 6.33 -8.70
CA GLN A 75 5.67 7.50 -9.52
C GLN A 75 5.41 8.75 -8.66
N PHE A 76 4.75 8.59 -7.52
CA PHE A 76 4.53 9.69 -6.57
C PHE A 76 5.88 10.24 -6.08
N GLY A 77 6.77 9.35 -5.62
CA GLY A 77 8.12 9.69 -5.21
C GLY A 77 8.90 10.40 -6.32
N LYS A 78 8.86 9.85 -7.54
CA LYS A 78 9.55 10.40 -8.72
C LYS A 78 9.14 11.83 -9.04
N ILE A 79 7.84 12.10 -9.03
CA ILE A 79 7.34 13.44 -9.29
C ILE A 79 7.73 14.38 -8.15
N TYR A 80 7.66 13.93 -6.90
CA TYR A 80 8.09 14.73 -5.76
C TYR A 80 9.59 15.07 -5.84
N GLY A 81 10.43 14.10 -6.22
CA GLY A 81 11.86 14.26 -6.42
C GLY A 81 12.22 15.36 -7.42
N THR A 82 11.36 15.62 -8.43
CA THR A 82 11.60 16.73 -9.38
C THR A 82 11.50 18.13 -8.76
N PHE A 83 10.77 18.28 -7.65
CA PHE A 83 10.67 19.54 -6.92
C PHE A 83 11.77 19.70 -5.86
N VAL A 84 12.40 18.61 -5.45
CA VAL A 84 13.38 18.60 -4.36
C VAL A 84 14.79 18.83 -4.89
N LYS A 85 15.35 20.02 -4.62
CA LYS A 85 16.73 20.36 -4.98
C LYS A 85 17.77 19.93 -3.93
N GLU A 86 17.37 19.92 -2.66
CA GLU A 86 18.26 19.65 -1.53
C GLU A 86 17.83 18.43 -0.73
N ARG A 87 18.82 17.62 -0.31
CA ARG A 87 18.64 16.44 0.54
C ARG A 87 17.49 15.53 0.08
N PRO A 88 17.48 15.08 -1.20
CA PRO A 88 16.37 14.30 -1.77
C PRO A 88 16.15 12.98 -1.02
N PHE A 89 17.20 12.38 -0.48
CA PHE A 89 17.11 11.19 0.35
C PHE A 89 16.26 11.43 1.61
N VAL A 90 16.63 12.43 2.41
CA VAL A 90 15.95 12.71 3.69
C VAL A 90 14.51 13.12 3.45
N LYS A 91 14.28 14.03 2.49
CA LYS A 91 12.93 14.50 2.14
C LYS A 91 12.04 13.41 1.54
N GLY A 92 12.61 12.48 0.79
CA GLY A 92 11.88 11.32 0.24
C GLY A 92 11.50 10.32 1.32
N LEU A 93 12.43 10.03 2.24
CA LEU A 93 12.17 9.13 3.36
C LEU A 93 11.13 9.68 4.33
N THR A 94 11.23 10.96 4.73
CA THR A 94 10.23 11.61 5.59
C THR A 94 8.85 11.64 4.94
N LEU A 95 8.77 11.93 3.64
CA LEU A 95 7.53 11.85 2.86
C LEU A 95 6.93 10.44 2.93
N GLY A 96 7.75 9.41 2.71
CA GLY A 96 7.35 8.01 2.82
C GLY A 96 6.79 7.67 4.19
N ILE A 97 7.49 8.03 5.27
CA ILE A 97 7.05 7.78 6.65
C ILE A 97 5.72 8.47 6.95
N ILE A 98 5.59 9.76 6.62
CA ILE A 98 4.34 10.52 6.86
C ILE A 98 3.19 9.90 6.06
N GLY A 99 3.42 9.57 4.79
CA GLY A 99 2.41 8.93 3.96
C GLY A 99 1.98 7.55 4.46
N ASN A 100 2.81 6.86 5.25
CA ASN A 100 2.55 5.50 5.73
C ASN A 100 1.87 5.44 7.10
N VAL A 101 1.61 6.58 7.73
CA VAL A 101 0.86 6.69 9.00
C VAL A 101 -0.43 5.84 9.03
N PRO A 102 -1.27 5.77 7.97
CA PRO A 102 -2.48 4.96 7.98
C PRO A 102 -2.16 3.47 8.08
N GLY A 103 -1.06 3.04 7.46
CA GLY A 103 -0.57 1.67 7.57
C GLY A 103 -0.17 1.33 9.01
N PHE A 104 0.54 2.24 9.69
CA PHE A 104 0.88 2.04 11.11
C PHE A 104 -0.35 2.03 12.02
N ILE A 105 -1.36 2.87 11.74
CA ILE A 105 -2.64 2.85 12.48
C ILE A 105 -3.35 1.52 12.28
N ILE A 106 -3.47 1.03 11.05
CA ILE A 106 -4.09 -0.27 10.75
C ILE A 106 -3.32 -1.40 11.45
N LEU A 107 -1.98 -1.37 11.40
CA LEU A 107 -1.14 -2.35 12.09
C LEU A 107 -1.42 -2.35 13.60
N TYR A 108 -1.42 -1.17 14.23
CA TYR A 108 -1.70 -1.01 15.64
C TYR A 108 -3.07 -1.57 16.02
N VAL A 109 -4.13 -1.18 15.30
CA VAL A 109 -5.49 -1.68 15.54
C VAL A 109 -5.55 -3.20 15.39
N THR A 110 -4.89 -3.77 14.37
CA THR A 110 -4.88 -5.21 14.10
C THR A 110 -4.19 -5.98 15.23
N VAL A 111 -3.03 -5.50 15.70
CA VAL A 111 -2.28 -6.13 16.78
C VAL A 111 -3.01 -6.01 18.12
N SER A 112 -3.56 -4.84 18.43
CA SER A 112 -4.31 -4.60 19.67
C SER A 112 -5.63 -5.38 19.76
N ASN A 113 -6.24 -5.70 18.61
CA ASN A 113 -7.52 -6.42 18.55
C ASN A 113 -7.36 -7.85 18.02
N TYR A 114 -6.16 -8.42 18.10
CA TYR A 114 -5.87 -9.75 17.55
C TYR A 114 -6.78 -10.85 18.12
N SER A 115 -7.16 -10.77 19.40
CA SER A 115 -8.08 -11.75 20.00
C SER A 115 -9.48 -11.71 19.38
N TRP A 116 -9.98 -10.51 19.03
CA TRP A 116 -11.26 -10.32 18.37
C TRP A 116 -11.21 -10.76 16.90
N LEU A 117 -10.08 -10.55 16.21
CA LEU A 117 -9.94 -11.02 14.84
C LEU A 117 -10.03 -12.56 14.71
N ASN A 118 -9.61 -13.29 15.75
CA ASN A 118 -9.73 -14.75 15.79
C ASN A 118 -11.16 -15.26 16.04
N THR A 119 -12.11 -14.38 16.39
CA THR A 119 -13.53 -14.76 16.54
C THR A 119 -14.33 -14.57 15.25
N LEU A 120 -13.72 -13.97 14.22
CA LEU A 120 -14.35 -13.85 12.91
C LEU A 120 -14.52 -15.23 12.26
N PRO A 121 -15.63 -15.48 11.53
CA PRO A 121 -15.86 -16.73 10.80
C PRO A 121 -15.04 -16.78 9.50
N LEU A 122 -13.75 -16.48 9.60
CA LEU A 122 -12.76 -16.48 8.53
C LEU A 122 -11.68 -17.51 8.86
N ASP A 123 -11.24 -18.23 7.84
CA ASP A 123 -10.15 -19.18 7.96
C ASP A 123 -8.89 -18.46 8.49
N PRO A 124 -8.27 -18.92 9.60
CA PRO A 124 -7.07 -18.32 10.17
C PRO A 124 -5.92 -18.19 9.16
N GLU A 125 -5.85 -19.10 8.18
CA GLU A 125 -4.84 -19.04 7.11
C GLU A 125 -5.02 -17.79 6.23
N ILE A 126 -6.26 -17.42 5.92
CA ILE A 126 -6.61 -16.25 5.11
C ILE A 126 -6.23 -14.96 5.85
N ILE A 127 -6.52 -14.89 7.15
CA ILE A 127 -6.16 -13.75 8.00
C ILE A 127 -4.64 -13.59 8.02
N ARG A 128 -3.91 -14.69 8.23
CA ARG A 128 -2.44 -14.69 8.27
C ARG A 128 -1.83 -14.21 6.95
N ILE A 129 -2.31 -14.72 5.80
CA ILE A 129 -1.78 -14.33 4.49
C ILE A 129 -2.09 -12.86 4.19
N THR A 130 -3.31 -12.41 4.47
CA THR A 130 -3.70 -11.02 4.26
C THR A 130 -2.83 -10.08 5.11
N TYR A 131 -2.55 -10.46 6.36
CA TYR A 131 -1.66 -9.72 7.24
C TYR A 131 -0.22 -9.67 6.72
N ILE A 132 0.31 -10.78 6.17
CA ILE A 132 1.65 -10.81 5.57
C ILE A 132 1.72 -9.88 4.35
N ILE A 133 0.72 -9.90 3.46
CA ILE A 133 0.65 -9.00 2.30
C ILE A 133 0.64 -7.55 2.77
N PHE A 134 -0.16 -7.24 3.80
CA PHE A 134 -0.22 -5.90 4.37
C PHE A 134 1.13 -5.43 4.94
N LEU A 135 1.82 -6.27 5.74
CA LEU A 135 3.14 -5.96 6.26
C LEU A 135 4.17 -5.73 5.16
N MET A 136 4.13 -6.56 4.10
CA MET A 136 4.99 -6.38 2.94
C MET A 136 4.75 -5.00 2.32
N LEU A 137 3.50 -4.61 2.09
CA LEU A 137 3.14 -3.30 1.55
C LEU A 137 3.55 -2.15 2.47
N LEU A 138 3.40 -2.32 3.79
CA LEU A 138 3.81 -1.34 4.80
C LEU A 138 5.32 -1.05 4.71
N VAL A 139 6.15 -2.09 4.51
CA VAL A 139 7.61 -1.93 4.38
C VAL A 139 8.00 -1.39 3.01
N LEU A 140 7.37 -1.88 1.94
CA LEU A 140 7.70 -1.47 0.57
C LEU A 140 7.32 -0.02 0.27
N MET A 141 6.24 0.50 0.85
CA MET A 141 5.76 1.87 0.61
C MET A 141 6.87 2.92 0.76
N PRO A 142 7.53 3.08 1.94
CA PRO A 142 8.53 4.14 2.11
C PRO A 142 9.75 3.92 1.22
N ILE A 143 10.11 2.67 0.94
CA ILE A 143 11.21 2.31 0.03
C ILE A 143 10.89 2.78 -1.39
N MET A 144 9.71 2.44 -1.91
CA MET A 144 9.32 2.79 -3.27
C MET A 144 9.20 4.31 -3.46
N VAL A 145 8.66 5.02 -2.46
CA VAL A 145 8.61 6.50 -2.48
C VAL A 145 10.02 7.09 -2.49
N LEU A 146 10.92 6.58 -1.65
CA LEU A 146 12.31 7.03 -1.60
C LEU A 146 13.04 6.77 -2.91
N LEU A 147 12.98 5.55 -3.44
CA LEU A 147 13.58 5.18 -4.73
C LEU A 147 13.06 6.08 -5.85
N GLY A 148 11.76 6.32 -5.88
CA GLY A 148 11.15 7.28 -6.80
C GLY A 148 11.78 8.67 -6.65
N SER A 149 11.86 9.21 -5.44
CA SER A 149 12.40 10.57 -5.22
C SER A 149 13.87 10.75 -5.58
N LEU A 150 14.63 9.65 -5.63
CA LEU A 150 16.04 9.64 -6.04
C LEU A 150 16.23 9.39 -7.54
N ASP A 151 15.17 8.99 -8.24
CA ASP A 151 15.18 8.74 -9.69
C ASP A 151 15.35 10.06 -10.46
N LYS A 152 16.60 10.41 -10.74
CA LYS A 152 16.93 11.55 -11.59
C LYS A 152 16.59 11.20 -13.02
N LYS A 153 15.86 12.08 -13.72
CA LYS A 153 15.77 11.97 -15.18
C LYS A 153 17.20 11.97 -15.75
N PRO A 154 17.58 10.99 -16.60
CA PRO A 154 18.81 11.09 -17.35
C PRO A 154 18.79 12.42 -18.11
N LYS A 155 19.91 13.14 -18.04
CA LYS A 155 20.14 14.35 -18.84
C LYS A 155 20.11 13.99 -20.33
#